data_AF-A0A7S8CD74-F1
#
_entry.id   AF-A0A7S8CD74-F1
#
_cell.length_a   1.000
_cell.length_b   1.000
_cell.length_c   1.000
_cell.angle_alpha   90.00
_cell.angle_beta   90.00
_cell.angle_gamma   90.00
#
_symmetry.space_group_name_H-M   'P 1'
#
loop_
_entity.id
_entity.type
_entity.pdbx_description
1 polymer ?
#
loop_
_entity_poly.entity_id
_entity_poly.type
_entity_poly.pdbx_seq_one_letter_code
_entity_poly.pdbx_strand_id
1 'polypeptide(L)'
;MSIFTNKKLLHVTLSTILATTAVISISPSVSFAKKDQQETQKKTPPGKASFTLSLLHTNDIHARTEQFPKLVTAVKEARKQNPHSLLLDAGDVFSGTLYFNEFKGQADLKFMNLMGYDVMTLGNHEFDLGNDEEGNKALAEFIEAAKFAFVSSNVDFSNDQALQGLFSDTISSKPKDGKIYQGMVKKVKGEKIGFFGLTTQETADIASPGKVQFENYIEEAKKAVKAFEDMGVNKIVAVTHIGYNDNPNVDNDILLAQNVPGIDVIVGGHSHDKLTEPVVIDADKDGKVKDKTLIVQAYQYGDFLGSLDVSFNSAGEVVSHKGKLIETATFADDKKALKILKPYQDKIKEIESTETGATAINALENPRQGNGSTTSVRSNETTLGNVITDGMLAKAQQYDSNVIMALQNGGGIRNSIDAGPITVGEVISVLPFGNTLATMQLTGKELKEAFEISFKNVPGENGGFLHVSGAKVVYDSTKPVNSRVVSIAYKDTNGQYVSIKDEETYKVATNAFTAKGGDGYTVFANAYKEGRVTDLGLSDWENFAEHLRNVKTVNPSIEGRIVDVVNLPSTVTPEEFNGTPEEVKVFYKDITVLATQDEDVILQHAHIKGNLFIKGTANVTMENVEVDGDTEFLD
;
A
#
# COMPACT_ATOMS: atom_id res chain seq x y z
N MET A 1 35.56 -37.22 41.76
CA MET A 1 36.64 -37.72 40.86
C MET A 1 36.82 -36.65 39.78
N SER A 2 37.70 -35.64 39.89
CA SER A 2 39.19 -35.66 39.93
C SER A 2 39.76 -36.53 38.81
N ILE A 3 40.54 -36.03 37.85
CA ILE A 3 41.97 -35.64 37.93
C ILE A 3 42.32 -34.81 36.65
N PHE A 4 42.80 -33.54 36.74
CA PHE A 4 44.20 -33.03 36.63
C PHE A 4 44.95 -33.38 35.30
N THR A 5 45.75 -32.53 34.62
CA THR A 5 46.79 -31.60 35.14
C THR A 5 47.33 -30.63 34.08
N ASN A 6 47.88 -29.52 34.60
CA ASN A 6 48.59 -28.35 34.06
C ASN A 6 50.08 -28.59 33.71
N LYS A 7 50.74 -27.63 32.99
CA LYS A 7 52.17 -27.14 33.06
C LYS A 7 52.75 -26.77 31.66
N LYS A 8 53.66 -25.80 31.42
CA LYS A 8 54.35 -24.74 32.20
C LYS A 8 55.14 -23.80 31.24
N LEU A 9 55.43 -22.59 31.74
CA LEU A 9 56.41 -21.55 31.34
C LEU A 9 57.90 -21.98 31.33
N LEU A 10 58.77 -21.28 30.55
CA LEU A 10 60.05 -20.58 30.91
C LEU A 10 60.72 -20.04 29.58
N HIS A 11 61.14 -18.78 29.34
CA HIS A 11 62.06 -17.76 29.93
C HIS A 11 63.55 -17.81 29.48
N VAL A 12 64.15 -16.60 29.28
CA VAL A 12 65.61 -16.20 29.34
C VAL A 12 66.36 -16.03 27.98
N THR A 13 67.22 -15.03 27.62
CA THR A 13 67.59 -13.61 27.97
C THR A 13 68.69 -13.08 27.00
N LEU A 14 68.80 -11.72 26.84
CA LEU A 14 70.00 -10.84 26.65
C LEU A 14 70.96 -11.05 25.43
N SER A 15 71.63 -10.07 24.80
CA SER A 15 72.17 -8.77 25.25
C SER A 15 72.71 -7.89 24.09
N THR A 16 72.58 -6.56 24.24
CA THR A 16 73.49 -5.40 23.93
C THR A 16 74.28 -5.24 22.61
N ILE A 17 74.30 -4.00 22.07
CA ILE A 17 75.48 -3.09 21.92
C ILE A 17 74.99 -1.63 21.76
N LEU A 18 75.69 -0.72 22.46
CA LEU A 18 75.58 0.75 22.50
C LEU A 18 76.48 1.39 21.42
N ALA A 19 76.09 2.53 20.82
CA ALA A 19 77.02 3.61 20.46
C ALA A 19 76.29 4.93 20.14
N THR A 20 76.71 5.98 20.83
CA THR A 20 76.30 7.40 20.82
C THR A 20 77.06 8.24 19.80
N THR A 21 76.43 9.32 19.27
CA THR A 21 76.96 10.68 18.91
C THR A 21 75.94 11.37 17.99
N ALA A 22 75.66 12.68 17.95
CA ALA A 22 76.02 13.90 18.69
C ALA A 22 74.99 15.00 18.27
N VAL A 23 75.05 16.15 18.93
CA VAL A 23 74.02 17.20 19.04
C VAL A 23 74.28 18.37 18.04
N ILE A 24 73.23 19.17 17.76
CA ILE A 24 73.18 20.67 17.65
C ILE A 24 72.62 21.27 16.33
N SER A 25 71.46 21.93 16.48
CA SER A 25 70.80 23.14 15.85
C SER A 25 71.10 23.57 14.39
N ILE A 26 70.17 24.17 13.62
CA ILE A 26 69.52 25.50 13.77
C ILE A 26 68.18 25.56 12.96
N SER A 27 67.17 26.24 13.54
CA SER A 27 65.80 26.59 13.06
C SER A 27 65.77 27.59 11.86
N PRO A 28 64.63 28.19 11.41
CA PRO A 28 63.20 28.00 11.73
C PRO A 28 62.23 28.00 10.51
N SER A 29 60.98 27.54 10.70
CA SER A 29 59.83 28.16 10.03
C SER A 29 58.54 27.94 10.84
N VAL A 30 57.79 29.04 10.91
CA VAL A 30 56.70 29.37 11.83
C VAL A 30 55.43 28.59 11.49
N SER A 31 54.79 27.99 12.50
CA SER A 31 53.41 27.46 12.42
C SER A 31 52.47 28.37 13.21
N PHE A 32 51.57 29.04 12.52
CA PHE A 32 50.44 29.76 13.12
C PHE A 32 49.35 28.76 13.51
N ALA A 33 49.11 28.61 14.82
CA ALA A 33 47.94 27.93 15.35
C ALA A 33 46.73 28.88 15.31
N LYS A 34 45.68 28.53 14.58
CA LYS A 34 44.32 29.09 14.78
C LYS A 34 43.62 28.26 15.86
N LYS A 35 43.19 28.94 16.92
CA LYS A 35 42.26 28.45 17.94
C LYS A 35 40.86 28.46 17.31
N ASP A 36 40.29 27.29 17.05
CA ASP A 36 38.84 27.18 16.83
C ASP A 36 38.17 27.10 18.21
N GLN A 37 37.51 28.19 18.58
CA GLN A 37 36.53 28.20 19.66
C GLN A 37 35.23 27.63 19.11
N GLN A 38 34.93 26.37 19.40
CA GLN A 38 33.55 25.89 19.38
C GLN A 38 32.83 26.50 20.60
N GLU A 39 32.08 27.58 20.37
CA GLU A 39 31.04 28.02 21.30
C GLU A 39 29.98 26.93 21.39
N THR A 40 30.07 26.10 22.43
CA THR A 40 28.92 25.31 22.89
C THR A 40 27.88 26.30 23.42
N GLN A 41 26.87 26.63 22.61
CA GLN A 41 25.68 27.33 23.07
C GLN A 41 24.96 26.47 24.12
N LYS A 42 25.23 26.72 25.40
CA LYS A 42 24.42 26.18 26.50
C LYS A 42 23.04 26.86 26.45
N LYS A 43 22.00 26.16 25.98
CA LYS A 43 20.61 26.57 26.19
C LYS A 43 20.35 26.70 27.69
N THR A 44 19.74 27.81 28.09
CA THR A 44 19.15 28.02 29.42
C THR A 44 18.20 26.86 29.75
N PRO A 45 18.11 26.36 31.00
CA PRO A 45 17.14 25.31 31.34
C PRO A 45 15.73 25.73 30.92
N PRO A 46 14.89 24.81 30.42
CA PRO A 46 13.53 25.15 30.05
C PRO A 46 12.82 25.82 31.22
N GLY A 47 12.18 26.97 30.96
CA GLY A 47 11.38 27.67 31.97
C GLY A 47 10.32 26.74 32.59
N LYS A 48 9.83 27.07 33.79
CA LYS A 48 8.80 26.26 34.48
C LYS A 48 7.53 26.17 33.60
N ALA A 49 6.90 24.99 33.55
CA ALA A 49 5.63 24.78 32.87
C ALA A 49 4.56 25.77 33.37
N SER A 50 3.89 26.45 32.44
CA SER A 50 2.82 27.42 32.70
C SER A 50 1.47 27.02 32.11
N PHE A 51 1.46 26.16 31.09
CA PHE A 51 0.25 25.73 30.39
C PHE A 51 0.37 24.27 29.92
N THR A 52 -0.73 23.51 29.96
CA THR A 52 -0.80 22.17 29.36
C THR A 52 -1.96 22.10 28.37
N LEU A 53 -1.62 21.72 27.13
CA LEU A 53 -2.54 21.38 26.06
C LEU A 53 -2.78 19.87 26.07
N SER A 54 -4.05 19.47 26.02
CA SER A 54 -4.43 18.06 25.87
C SER A 54 -5.06 17.87 24.49
N LEU A 55 -4.51 16.96 23.71
CA LEU A 55 -4.97 16.60 22.37
C LEU A 55 -5.42 15.13 22.39
N LEU A 56 -6.56 14.89 21.76
CA LEU A 56 -6.99 13.58 21.31
C LEU A 56 -6.94 13.60 19.79
N HIS A 57 -6.56 12.49 19.16
CA HIS A 57 -6.47 12.46 17.70
C HIS A 57 -6.79 11.09 17.08
N THR A 58 -7.27 11.16 15.84
CA THR A 58 -7.49 10.04 14.92
C THR A 58 -6.95 10.40 13.54
N ASN A 59 -6.72 9.38 12.72
CA ASN A 59 -6.29 9.48 11.33
C ASN A 59 -6.70 8.18 10.62
N ASP A 60 -6.89 8.25 9.29
CA ASP A 60 -7.03 7.07 8.42
C ASP A 60 -8.16 6.12 8.84
N ILE A 61 -9.33 6.67 9.18
CA ILE A 61 -10.49 5.85 9.61
C ILE A 61 -11.02 5.01 8.45
N HIS A 62 -10.95 5.51 7.21
CA HIS A 62 -11.34 4.81 5.99
C HIS A 62 -12.70 4.10 6.09
N ALA A 63 -13.73 4.90 6.39
CA ALA A 63 -15.12 4.45 6.42
C ALA A 63 -15.38 3.19 7.26
N ARG A 64 -14.57 2.93 8.29
CA ARG A 64 -14.79 1.84 9.26
C ARG A 64 -15.88 2.25 10.25
N THR A 65 -17.05 2.62 9.72
CA THR A 65 -18.15 3.25 10.46
C THR A 65 -18.62 2.40 11.65
N GLU A 66 -18.47 1.08 11.55
CA GLU A 66 -18.81 0.15 12.64
C GLU A 66 -17.90 0.24 13.87
N GLN A 67 -16.72 0.87 13.76
CA GLN A 67 -15.80 1.09 14.90
C GLN A 67 -16.19 2.30 15.75
N PHE A 68 -16.98 3.24 15.22
CA PHE A 68 -17.33 4.47 15.93
C PHE A 68 -18.00 4.27 17.29
N PRO A 69 -18.88 3.28 17.53
CA PRO A 69 -19.47 3.09 18.85
C PRO A 69 -18.44 2.92 19.97
N LYS A 70 -17.34 2.20 19.72
CA LYS A 70 -16.26 2.05 20.70
C LYS A 70 -15.40 3.30 20.81
N LEU A 71 -15.07 3.91 19.67
CA LEU A 71 -14.31 5.17 19.63
C LEU A 71 -15.04 6.29 20.38
N VAL A 72 -16.38 6.40 20.24
CA VAL A 72 -17.22 7.33 21.00
C VAL A 72 -17.08 7.09 22.51
N THR A 73 -17.08 5.84 22.96
CA THR A 73 -16.85 5.51 24.38
C THR A 73 -15.43 5.92 24.81
N ALA A 74 -14.41 5.59 24.02
CA ALA A 74 -13.02 5.93 24.31
C ALA A 74 -12.82 7.46 24.46
N VAL A 75 -13.38 8.26 23.53
CA VAL A 75 -13.35 9.73 23.60
C VAL A 75 -14.06 10.26 24.85
N LYS A 76 -15.23 9.70 25.20
CA LYS A 76 -15.95 10.09 26.42
C LYS A 76 -15.14 9.80 27.69
N GLU A 77 -14.52 8.63 27.78
CA GLU A 77 -13.69 8.28 28.95
C GLU A 77 -12.42 9.15 29.02
N ALA A 78 -11.79 9.45 27.88
CA ALA A 78 -10.64 10.36 27.84
C ALA A 78 -11.02 11.79 28.29
N ARG A 79 -12.18 12.30 27.85
CA ARG A 79 -12.68 13.63 28.26
C ARG A 79 -13.14 13.73 29.71
N LYS A 80 -13.47 12.62 30.38
CA LYS A 80 -13.67 12.62 31.84
C LYS A 80 -12.38 12.97 32.58
N GLN A 81 -11.24 12.53 32.05
CA GLN A 81 -9.92 12.81 32.62
C GLN A 81 -9.47 14.23 32.29
N ASN A 82 -9.66 14.64 31.02
CA ASN A 82 -9.29 15.97 30.52
C ASN A 82 -10.46 16.64 29.77
N PRO A 83 -11.35 17.37 30.46
CA PRO A 83 -12.55 17.98 29.86
C PRO A 83 -12.29 19.07 28.81
N HIS A 84 -11.07 19.63 28.80
CA HIS A 84 -10.64 20.67 27.85
C HIS A 84 -9.77 20.11 26.71
N SER A 85 -9.73 18.78 26.54
CA SER A 85 -9.00 18.18 25.43
C SER A 85 -9.66 18.52 24.10
N LEU A 86 -8.84 18.88 23.12
CA LEU A 86 -9.27 19.09 21.74
C LEU A 86 -9.18 17.76 20.99
N LEU A 87 -10.20 17.44 20.19
CA LEU A 87 -10.22 16.23 19.37
C LEU A 87 -9.94 16.58 17.91
N LEU A 88 -8.86 16.05 17.36
CA LEU A 88 -8.38 16.37 16.02
C LEU A 88 -8.50 15.16 15.10
N ASP A 89 -8.77 15.38 13.82
CA ASP A 89 -8.67 14.36 12.78
C ASP A 89 -7.65 14.75 11.73
N ALA A 90 -6.74 13.83 11.41
CA ALA A 90 -5.68 14.05 10.44
C ALA A 90 -6.00 13.48 9.05
N GLY A 91 -7.26 13.37 8.66
CA GLY A 91 -7.67 13.05 7.28
C GLY A 91 -7.89 11.57 7.01
N ASP A 92 -8.37 11.26 5.80
CA ASP A 92 -8.77 9.94 5.31
C ASP A 92 -9.87 9.29 6.16
N VAL A 93 -10.96 10.03 6.31
CA VAL A 93 -12.24 9.48 6.78
C VAL A 93 -12.95 8.76 5.62
N PHE A 94 -12.76 9.27 4.39
CA PHE A 94 -13.37 8.73 3.17
C PHE A 94 -12.73 7.41 2.72
N SER A 95 -13.43 6.73 1.81
CA SER A 95 -13.02 5.46 1.18
C SER A 95 -12.91 4.26 2.14
N GLY A 96 -12.77 3.05 1.61
CA GLY A 96 -12.38 1.85 2.39
C GLY A 96 -13.48 0.84 2.77
N THR A 97 -14.77 1.19 2.75
CA THR A 97 -15.88 0.24 2.93
C THR A 97 -17.13 0.64 2.15
N LEU A 98 -18.10 -0.28 2.05
CA LEU A 98 -19.44 0.00 1.51
C LEU A 98 -20.14 1.21 2.15
N TYR A 99 -19.79 1.58 3.39
CA TYR A 99 -20.37 2.77 4.01
C TYR A 99 -19.99 4.04 3.22
N PHE A 100 -18.78 4.11 2.67
CA PHE A 100 -18.40 5.22 1.81
C PHE A 100 -19.12 5.16 0.47
N ASN A 101 -19.14 3.99 -0.19
CA ASN A 101 -19.81 3.83 -1.49
C ASN A 101 -21.29 4.25 -1.42
N GLU A 102 -22.01 3.83 -0.36
CA GLU A 102 -23.44 4.12 -0.21
C GLU A 102 -23.71 5.52 0.36
N PHE A 103 -22.95 5.95 1.39
CA PHE A 103 -23.28 7.16 2.15
C PHE A 103 -22.35 8.34 1.92
N LYS A 104 -21.32 8.20 1.08
CA LYS A 104 -20.41 9.28 0.67
C LYS A 104 -19.86 10.10 1.86
N GLY A 105 -19.42 9.41 2.92
CA GLY A 105 -18.86 9.99 4.15
C GLY A 105 -19.90 10.50 5.18
N GLN A 106 -21.19 10.58 4.82
CA GLN A 106 -22.22 11.13 5.71
C GLN A 106 -22.51 10.26 6.94
N ALA A 107 -22.27 8.95 6.85
CA ALA A 107 -22.43 8.04 7.98
C ALA A 107 -21.40 8.35 9.09
N ASP A 108 -20.12 8.39 8.72
CA ASP A 108 -18.97 8.72 9.57
C ASP A 108 -19.13 10.10 10.22
N LEU A 109 -19.56 11.09 9.42
CA LEU A 109 -19.77 12.47 9.90
C LEU A 109 -20.76 12.55 11.07
N LYS A 110 -21.77 11.68 11.15
CA LYS A 110 -22.70 11.66 12.30
C LYS A 110 -21.98 11.37 13.61
N PHE A 111 -20.99 10.47 13.58
CA PHE A 111 -20.21 10.09 14.74
C PHE A 111 -19.16 11.14 15.08
N MET A 112 -18.50 11.72 14.08
CA MET A 112 -17.59 12.85 14.29
C MET A 112 -18.31 14.03 14.95
N ASN A 113 -19.49 14.38 14.45
CA ASN A 113 -20.36 15.39 15.05
C ASN A 113 -20.85 15.00 16.47
N LEU A 114 -21.10 13.71 16.73
CA LEU A 114 -21.46 13.23 18.07
C LEU A 114 -20.30 13.34 19.05
N MET A 115 -19.09 13.02 18.60
CA MET A 115 -17.88 13.12 19.40
C MET A 115 -17.43 14.57 19.57
N GLY A 116 -17.88 15.50 18.72
CA GLY A 116 -17.49 16.90 18.82
C GLY A 116 -16.01 17.05 18.53
N TYR A 117 -15.60 16.68 17.32
CA TYR A 117 -14.29 17.04 16.78
C TYR A 117 -14.11 18.56 16.83
N ASP A 118 -12.86 18.99 16.92
CA ASP A 118 -12.48 20.38 17.06
C ASP A 118 -11.86 20.94 15.78
N VAL A 119 -11.08 20.13 15.08
CA VAL A 119 -10.34 20.46 13.86
C VAL A 119 -10.16 19.18 13.05
N MET A 120 -10.29 19.29 11.73
CA MET A 120 -9.92 18.23 10.79
C MET A 120 -9.02 18.82 9.69
N THR A 121 -8.01 18.08 9.22
CA THR A 121 -7.40 18.35 7.91
C THR A 121 -7.94 17.39 6.86
N LEU A 122 -7.70 17.68 5.58
CA LEU A 122 -8.10 16.80 4.49
C LEU A 122 -6.95 15.85 4.15
N GLY A 123 -7.24 14.57 4.01
CA GLY A 123 -6.38 13.58 3.40
C GLY A 123 -6.64 13.44 1.90
N ASN A 124 -5.94 12.52 1.26
CA ASN A 124 -6.08 12.30 -0.17
C ASN A 124 -7.44 11.67 -0.51
N HIS A 125 -7.96 10.77 0.32
CA HIS A 125 -9.21 10.06 0.02
C HIS A 125 -10.46 10.94 0.15
N GLU A 126 -10.36 12.10 0.80
CA GLU A 126 -11.44 13.10 0.78
C GLU A 126 -11.79 13.57 -0.65
N PHE A 127 -10.86 13.39 -1.60
CA PHE A 127 -10.97 13.80 -3.00
C PHE A 127 -11.28 12.66 -3.97
N ASP A 128 -11.59 11.44 -3.50
CA ASP A 128 -11.80 10.25 -4.36
C ASP A 128 -12.92 10.40 -5.41
N LEU A 129 -13.91 11.25 -5.15
CA LEU A 129 -15.08 11.45 -6.02
C LEU A 129 -15.00 12.75 -6.85
N GLY A 130 -13.88 13.48 -6.80
CA GLY A 130 -13.77 14.82 -7.39
C GLY A 130 -13.71 14.87 -8.92
N ASN A 131 -13.48 13.72 -9.59
CA ASN A 131 -13.51 13.59 -11.06
C ASN A 131 -14.86 13.10 -11.60
N ASP A 132 -15.82 12.78 -10.72
CA ASP A 132 -17.16 12.37 -11.13
C ASP A 132 -17.91 13.53 -11.82
N GLU A 133 -19.04 13.24 -12.48
CA GLU A 133 -19.89 14.27 -13.10
C GLU A 133 -20.32 15.38 -12.12
N GLU A 134 -20.37 15.06 -10.82
CA GLU A 134 -20.72 16.00 -9.75
C GLU A 134 -19.53 16.76 -9.15
N GLY A 135 -18.29 16.44 -9.55
CA GLY A 135 -17.06 16.99 -8.97
C GLY A 135 -16.94 16.72 -7.46
N ASN A 136 -16.25 17.60 -6.73
CA ASN A 136 -16.07 17.50 -5.27
C ASN A 136 -17.34 17.77 -4.42
N LYS A 137 -18.55 17.55 -4.96
CA LYS A 137 -19.82 17.80 -4.27
C LYS A 137 -20.00 16.98 -2.99
N ALA A 138 -19.62 15.70 -3.00
CA ALA A 138 -19.71 14.86 -1.80
C ALA A 138 -18.84 15.42 -0.65
N LEU A 139 -17.62 15.87 -0.98
CA LEU A 139 -16.74 16.53 -0.03
C LEU A 139 -17.33 17.86 0.46
N ALA A 140 -17.89 18.67 -0.45
CA ALA A 140 -18.55 19.92 -0.09
C ALA A 140 -19.70 19.69 0.92
N GLU A 141 -20.58 18.72 0.65
CA GLU A 141 -21.70 18.36 1.53
C GLU A 141 -21.22 17.80 2.88
N PHE A 142 -20.13 17.04 2.90
CA PHE A 142 -19.49 16.58 4.14
C PHE A 142 -18.98 17.76 4.98
N ILE A 143 -18.27 18.69 4.36
CA ILE A 143 -17.75 19.88 5.02
C ILE A 143 -18.91 20.72 5.56
N GLU A 144 -19.91 21.06 4.75
CA GLU A 144 -21.04 21.89 5.16
C GLU A 144 -21.83 21.31 6.34
N ALA A 145 -21.95 19.98 6.41
CA ALA A 145 -22.66 19.29 7.49
C ALA A 145 -21.81 19.07 8.76
N ALA A 146 -20.52 19.38 8.73
CA ALA A 146 -19.63 19.25 9.87
C ALA A 146 -19.89 20.31 10.94
N LYS A 147 -19.81 19.89 12.20
CA LYS A 147 -19.92 20.76 13.40
C LYS A 147 -18.55 21.13 13.97
N PHE A 148 -17.58 21.22 13.07
CA PHE A 148 -16.20 21.56 13.34
C PHE A 148 -15.60 22.23 12.10
N ALA A 149 -14.45 22.87 12.27
CA ALA A 149 -13.74 23.57 11.21
C ALA A 149 -12.66 22.69 10.60
N PHE A 150 -12.35 22.96 9.33
CA PHE A 150 -11.27 22.31 8.61
C PHE A 150 -10.08 23.27 8.49
N VAL A 151 -8.87 22.71 8.51
CA VAL A 151 -7.63 23.42 8.21
C VAL A 151 -6.93 22.79 7.03
N SER A 152 -6.48 23.61 6.09
CA SER A 152 -5.71 23.19 4.92
C SER A 152 -4.93 24.39 4.38
N SER A 153 -3.61 24.38 4.52
CA SER A 153 -2.73 25.49 4.15
C SER A 153 -2.16 25.38 2.75
N ASN A 154 -2.03 24.17 2.21
CA ASN A 154 -1.33 23.90 0.96
C ASN A 154 -2.24 23.36 -0.14
N VAL A 155 -3.55 23.60 -0.04
CA VAL A 155 -4.51 23.18 -1.06
C VAL A 155 -5.19 24.40 -1.65
N ASP A 156 -5.12 24.53 -2.97
CA ASP A 156 -5.83 25.56 -3.72
C ASP A 156 -7.17 25.02 -4.24
N PHE A 157 -8.25 25.54 -3.65
CA PHE A 157 -9.63 25.21 -3.98
C PHE A 157 -10.25 26.15 -5.04
N SER A 158 -9.54 27.21 -5.47
CA SER A 158 -10.11 28.33 -6.22
C SER A 158 -10.76 27.94 -7.56
N ASN A 159 -10.26 26.86 -8.16
CA ASN A 159 -10.73 26.37 -9.46
C ASN A 159 -11.82 25.28 -9.35
N ASP A 160 -12.15 24.83 -8.14
CA ASP A 160 -13.20 23.84 -7.91
C ASP A 160 -14.54 24.51 -7.63
N GLN A 161 -15.56 24.23 -8.45
CA GLN A 161 -16.87 24.88 -8.34
C GLN A 161 -17.66 24.41 -7.11
N ALA A 162 -17.54 23.14 -6.71
CA ALA A 162 -18.30 22.58 -5.59
C ALA A 162 -17.81 23.12 -4.24
N LEU A 163 -16.52 23.45 -4.14
CA LEU A 163 -15.90 23.96 -2.91
C LEU A 163 -15.90 25.50 -2.81
N GLN A 164 -16.47 26.20 -3.79
CA GLN A 164 -16.56 27.66 -3.77
C GLN A 164 -17.29 28.18 -2.53
N GLY A 165 -16.68 29.15 -1.85
CA GLY A 165 -17.25 29.77 -0.65
C GLY A 165 -17.18 28.90 0.61
N LEU A 166 -16.61 27.69 0.55
CA LEU A 166 -16.28 26.88 1.73
C LEU A 166 -14.90 27.23 2.29
N PHE A 167 -13.96 27.63 1.44
CA PHE A 167 -12.60 27.99 1.82
C PHE A 167 -12.39 29.49 2.10
N SER A 168 -11.54 29.78 3.08
CA SER A 168 -10.95 31.08 3.33
C SER A 168 -9.43 30.98 3.41
N ASP A 169 -8.76 31.79 2.60
CA ASP A 169 -7.31 31.99 2.50
C ASP A 169 -6.70 32.77 3.68
N THR A 170 -7.38 32.83 4.83
CA THR A 170 -6.91 33.59 5.99
C THR A 170 -6.88 32.76 7.26
N ILE A 171 -6.00 33.13 8.19
CA ILE A 171 -6.01 32.59 9.55
C ILE A 171 -7.19 33.16 10.33
N SER A 172 -8.13 32.31 10.74
CA SER A 172 -9.31 32.73 11.49
C SER A 172 -9.15 32.58 13.00
N SER A 173 -9.35 33.67 13.74
CA SER A 173 -9.52 33.62 15.20
C SER A 173 -10.97 33.36 15.65
N LYS A 174 -11.89 33.23 14.70
CA LYS A 174 -13.32 32.94 14.91
C LYS A 174 -13.80 31.97 13.81
N PRO A 175 -13.20 30.77 13.73
CA PRO A 175 -13.56 29.80 12.71
C PRO A 175 -15.02 29.39 12.88
N LYS A 176 -15.71 29.18 11.76
CA LYS A 176 -17.06 28.64 11.72
C LYS A 176 -16.98 27.15 11.41
N ASP A 177 -17.91 26.40 11.98
CA ASP A 177 -18.12 25.01 11.59
C ASP A 177 -18.48 24.93 10.11
N GLY A 178 -18.07 23.83 9.48
CA GLY A 178 -18.32 23.56 8.06
C GLY A 178 -17.69 24.56 7.10
N LYS A 179 -16.51 25.06 7.46
CA LYS A 179 -15.65 25.89 6.62
C LYS A 179 -14.20 25.44 6.71
N ILE A 180 -13.47 25.69 5.62
CA ILE A 180 -12.04 25.42 5.49
C ILE A 180 -11.28 26.74 5.67
N TYR A 181 -10.20 26.70 6.42
CA TYR A 181 -9.31 27.83 6.63
C TYR A 181 -7.86 27.44 6.34
N GLN A 182 -7.05 28.38 5.86
CA GLN A 182 -5.60 28.17 5.80
C GLN A 182 -5.05 27.76 7.18
N GLY A 183 -5.53 28.46 8.22
CA GLY A 183 -5.29 28.10 9.61
C GLY A 183 -6.33 28.71 10.54
N MET A 184 -6.32 28.32 11.80
CA MET A 184 -7.23 28.85 12.81
C MET A 184 -6.58 28.97 14.19
N VAL A 185 -7.11 29.86 15.01
CA VAL A 185 -6.68 30.03 16.40
C VAL A 185 -7.82 29.65 17.33
N LYS A 186 -7.58 28.71 18.25
CA LYS A 186 -8.47 28.42 19.38
C LYS A 186 -7.88 28.92 20.69
N LYS A 187 -8.76 29.37 21.59
CA LYS A 187 -8.36 29.73 22.96
C LYS A 187 -8.62 28.56 23.89
N VAL A 188 -7.57 28.06 24.55
CA VAL A 188 -7.66 26.99 25.55
C VAL A 188 -7.13 27.53 26.86
N LYS A 189 -7.99 27.59 27.88
CA LYS A 189 -7.64 28.14 29.21
C LYS A 189 -6.96 29.53 29.17
N GLY A 190 -7.35 30.36 28.20
CA GLY A 190 -6.82 31.73 28.01
C GLY A 190 -5.63 31.84 27.04
N GLU A 191 -4.94 30.75 26.75
CA GLU A 191 -3.82 30.70 25.80
C GLU A 191 -4.33 30.56 24.36
N LYS A 192 -3.64 31.18 23.40
CA LYS A 192 -3.92 31.03 21.96
C LYS A 192 -3.15 29.84 21.41
N ILE A 193 -3.84 28.92 20.74
CA ILE A 193 -3.27 27.77 20.05
C ILE A 193 -3.58 27.89 18.57
N GLY A 194 -2.55 27.89 17.72
CA GLY A 194 -2.67 27.91 16.26
C GLY A 194 -2.78 26.50 15.71
N PHE A 195 -3.65 26.31 14.73
CA PHE A 195 -3.85 25.06 14.00
C PHE A 195 -3.77 25.35 12.51
N PHE A 196 -2.95 24.59 11.78
CA PHE A 196 -2.96 24.61 10.33
C PHE A 196 -2.90 23.19 9.78
N GLY A 197 -3.33 23.03 8.53
CA GLY A 197 -3.48 21.74 7.90
C GLY A 197 -2.54 21.54 6.73
N LEU A 198 -2.10 20.32 6.47
CA LEU A 198 -1.34 19.98 5.27
C LEU A 198 -1.88 18.69 4.68
N THR A 199 -2.03 18.66 3.35
CA THR A 199 -2.47 17.49 2.58
C THR A 199 -1.38 17.12 1.59
N THR A 200 -1.10 15.83 1.41
CA THR A 200 -0.05 15.37 0.50
C THR A 200 -0.23 15.90 -0.93
N GLN A 201 0.87 16.34 -1.54
CA GLN A 201 0.93 16.71 -2.96
C GLN A 201 0.65 15.51 -3.87
N GLU A 202 0.90 14.28 -3.40
CA GLU A 202 0.61 13.05 -4.14
C GLU A 202 -0.89 12.88 -4.39
N THR A 203 -1.78 13.59 -3.68
CA THR A 203 -3.23 13.59 -3.91
C THR A 203 -3.60 13.86 -5.38
N ALA A 204 -2.80 14.65 -6.10
CA ALA A 204 -2.96 14.89 -7.54
C ALA A 204 -2.92 13.60 -8.37
N ASP A 205 -2.18 12.60 -7.92
CA ASP A 205 -1.87 11.36 -8.64
C ASP A 205 -2.49 10.11 -7.99
N ILE A 206 -2.84 10.15 -6.71
CA ILE A 206 -3.34 8.99 -5.94
C ILE A 206 -4.84 9.05 -5.61
N ALA A 207 -5.51 10.14 -5.97
CA ALA A 207 -6.94 10.33 -5.81
C ALA A 207 -7.55 10.98 -7.07
N SER A 208 -8.76 11.52 -6.96
CA SER A 208 -9.49 12.14 -8.08
C SER A 208 -9.84 13.61 -7.82
N PRO A 209 -8.89 14.51 -7.55
CA PRO A 209 -9.18 15.86 -7.01
C PRO A 209 -9.83 16.84 -7.97
N GLY A 210 -10.03 16.49 -9.24
CA GLY A 210 -10.59 17.40 -10.24
C GLY A 210 -9.67 18.59 -10.50
N LYS A 211 -10.13 19.79 -10.14
CA LYS A 211 -9.41 21.05 -10.39
C LYS A 211 -8.66 21.58 -9.17
N VAL A 212 -8.73 20.87 -8.04
CA VAL A 212 -8.00 21.22 -6.82
C VAL A 212 -6.50 20.99 -7.03
N GLN A 213 -5.66 21.90 -6.53
CA GLN A 213 -4.20 21.81 -6.66
C GLN A 213 -3.53 21.73 -5.29
N PHE A 214 -2.35 21.10 -5.24
CA PHE A 214 -1.62 20.84 -4.00
C PHE A 214 -0.21 21.46 -4.06
N GLU A 215 0.01 22.43 -3.19
CA GLU A 215 1.24 23.20 -3.07
C GLU A 215 2.26 22.54 -2.12
N ASN A 216 3.50 23.02 -2.16
CA ASN A 216 4.57 22.44 -1.35
C ASN A 216 4.34 22.62 0.16
N TYR A 217 4.31 21.50 0.88
CA TYR A 217 3.99 21.46 2.30
C TYR A 217 4.95 22.26 3.18
N ILE A 218 6.27 22.26 2.88
CA ILE A 218 7.28 22.99 3.66
C ILE A 218 7.11 24.50 3.47
N GLU A 219 6.94 24.97 2.24
CA GLU A 219 6.82 26.40 1.96
C GLU A 219 5.52 26.97 2.55
N GLU A 220 4.40 26.27 2.42
CA GLU A 220 3.13 26.69 3.01
C GLU A 220 3.13 26.62 4.54
N ALA A 221 3.79 25.62 5.13
CA ALA A 221 3.96 25.55 6.58
C ALA A 221 4.78 26.72 7.13
N LYS A 222 5.87 27.14 6.45
CA LYS A 222 6.65 28.32 6.85
C LYS A 222 5.80 29.58 6.83
N LYS A 223 4.95 29.76 5.81
CA LYS A 223 4.01 30.90 5.73
C LYS A 223 2.99 30.85 6.88
N ALA A 224 2.39 29.69 7.14
CA ALA A 224 1.42 29.51 8.22
C ALA A 224 2.03 29.80 9.60
N VAL A 225 3.20 29.24 9.90
CA VAL A 225 3.92 29.49 11.18
C VAL A 225 4.22 30.97 11.33
N LYS A 226 4.79 31.61 10.30
CA LYS A 226 5.10 33.04 10.34
C LYS A 226 3.84 33.87 10.64
N ALA A 227 2.73 33.55 9.99
CA ALA A 227 1.48 34.28 10.19
C ALA A 227 0.93 34.11 11.63
N PHE A 228 1.07 32.93 12.24
CA PHE A 228 0.74 32.73 13.66
C PHE A 228 1.65 33.54 14.59
N GLU A 229 2.96 33.53 14.35
CA GLU A 229 3.94 34.28 15.16
C GLU A 229 3.67 35.80 15.09
N ASP A 230 3.39 36.33 13.89
CA ASP A 230 3.04 37.73 13.68
C ASP A 230 1.74 38.11 14.44
N MET A 231 0.85 37.15 14.71
CA MET A 231 -0.35 37.30 15.54
C MET A 231 -0.11 37.13 17.06
N GLY A 232 1.14 36.88 17.45
CA GLY A 232 1.56 36.59 18.82
C GLY A 232 1.06 35.23 19.32
N VAL A 233 0.91 34.26 18.42
CA VAL A 233 0.63 32.85 18.76
C VAL A 233 1.96 32.11 18.78
N ASN A 234 2.27 31.46 19.91
CA ASN A 234 3.53 30.77 20.15
C ASN A 234 3.34 29.30 20.56
N LYS A 235 2.19 28.73 20.22
CA LYS A 235 1.81 27.33 20.43
C LYS A 235 1.13 26.87 19.15
N ILE A 236 1.83 26.15 18.29
CA ILE A 236 1.39 25.84 16.94
C ILE A 236 1.32 24.32 16.74
N VAL A 237 0.14 23.85 16.32
CA VAL A 237 -0.14 22.46 15.99
C VAL A 237 -0.36 22.36 14.47
N ALA A 238 0.45 21.55 13.80
CA ALA A 238 0.17 21.11 12.44
C ALA A 238 -0.69 19.85 12.49
N VAL A 239 -1.80 19.82 11.78
CA VAL A 239 -2.62 18.62 11.57
C VAL A 239 -2.37 18.18 10.14
N THR A 240 -1.70 17.06 9.93
CA THR A 240 -1.10 16.74 8.63
C THR A 240 -1.56 15.40 8.10
N HIS A 241 -1.73 15.33 6.79
CA HIS A 241 -1.97 14.10 6.05
C HIS A 241 -0.89 13.97 4.96
N ILE A 242 0.36 13.88 5.40
CA ILE A 242 1.57 13.90 4.54
C ILE A 242 2.54 12.75 4.84
N GLY A 243 2.15 11.83 5.74
CA GLY A 243 2.95 10.66 6.12
C GLY A 243 4.05 10.96 7.16
N TYR A 244 4.26 10.03 8.11
CA TYR A 244 5.26 10.18 9.16
C TYR A 244 6.69 10.12 8.61
N ASN A 245 7.01 9.02 7.92
CA ASN A 245 8.29 8.80 7.25
C ASN A 245 8.08 8.25 5.84
N ASP A 246 7.31 8.98 5.05
CA ASP A 246 6.81 8.51 3.76
C ASP A 246 7.77 8.79 2.60
N ASN A 247 7.53 9.84 1.80
CA ASN A 247 8.35 10.17 0.65
C ASN A 247 9.15 11.46 0.91
N PRO A 248 10.44 11.40 1.29
CA PRO A 248 11.20 12.60 1.66
C PRO A 248 11.36 13.62 0.52
N ASN A 249 11.10 13.24 -0.73
CA ASN A 249 11.15 14.16 -1.87
C ASN A 249 9.81 14.87 -2.13
N VAL A 250 8.71 14.38 -1.56
CA VAL A 250 7.36 14.88 -1.82
C VAL A 250 6.73 15.36 -0.52
N ASP A 251 6.62 14.50 0.50
CA ASP A 251 5.87 14.74 1.73
C ASP A 251 6.38 13.85 2.90
N ASN A 252 6.64 14.47 4.07
CA ASN A 252 7.19 13.77 5.24
C ASN A 252 7.14 14.62 6.53
N ASP A 253 6.49 14.14 7.59
CA ASP A 253 6.36 14.86 8.87
C ASP A 253 7.70 15.05 9.60
N ILE A 254 8.64 14.10 9.51
CA ILE A 254 9.97 14.26 10.10
C ILE A 254 10.71 15.41 9.42
N LEU A 255 10.65 15.49 8.09
CA LEU A 255 11.26 16.59 7.35
C LEU A 255 10.55 17.91 7.60
N LEU A 256 9.22 17.92 7.72
CA LEU A 256 8.46 19.10 8.12
C LEU A 256 8.99 19.64 9.45
N ALA A 257 9.08 18.78 10.46
CA ALA A 257 9.61 19.14 11.78
C ALA A 257 11.06 19.64 11.71
N GLN A 258 11.91 19.07 10.87
CA GLN A 258 13.31 19.48 10.73
C GLN A 258 13.49 20.80 9.96
N ASN A 259 12.60 21.12 9.02
CA ASN A 259 12.73 22.26 8.11
C ASN A 259 11.93 23.50 8.56
N VAL A 260 10.91 23.33 9.40
CA VAL A 260 10.00 24.42 9.79
C VAL A 260 10.08 24.64 11.31
N PRO A 261 10.94 25.56 11.79
CA PRO A 261 10.93 25.97 13.19
C PRO A 261 9.61 26.65 13.54
N GLY A 262 9.20 26.59 14.81
CA GLY A 262 7.96 27.18 15.32
C GLY A 262 6.77 26.21 15.39
N ILE A 263 6.83 25.03 14.76
CA ILE A 263 5.85 23.96 14.98
C ILE A 263 6.17 23.22 16.28
N ASP A 264 5.22 23.15 17.20
CA ASP A 264 5.39 22.45 18.49
C ASP A 264 4.90 21.00 18.44
N VAL A 265 3.81 20.76 17.72
CA VAL A 265 3.18 19.44 17.60
C VAL A 265 2.75 19.22 16.15
N ILE A 266 3.02 18.02 15.64
CA ILE A 266 2.48 17.48 14.40
C ILE A 266 1.59 16.30 14.77
N VAL A 267 0.33 16.36 14.35
CA VAL A 267 -0.65 15.27 14.44
C VAL A 267 -0.87 14.74 13.03
N GLY A 268 -0.23 13.61 12.72
CA GLY A 268 -0.10 13.08 11.36
C GLY A 268 -1.09 11.96 11.00
N GLY A 269 -1.08 11.58 9.72
CA GLY A 269 -1.88 10.52 9.08
C GLY A 269 -1.20 9.94 7.84
N HIS A 270 -1.97 9.37 6.91
CA HIS A 270 -1.57 8.85 5.58
C HIS A 270 -0.81 7.51 5.60
N SER A 271 0.29 7.48 6.35
CA SER A 271 1.27 6.37 6.39
C SER A 271 0.87 5.20 7.29
N HIS A 272 -0.25 5.34 8.02
CA HIS A 272 -0.78 4.38 8.98
C HIS A 272 0.20 3.99 10.11
N ASP A 273 1.16 4.85 10.45
CA ASP A 273 2.15 4.56 11.48
C ASP A 273 1.53 4.42 12.89
N LYS A 274 1.90 3.34 13.57
CA LYS A 274 1.52 3.09 14.98
C LYS A 274 2.57 3.66 15.92
N LEU A 275 2.50 4.96 16.19
CA LEU A 275 3.41 5.62 17.14
C LEU A 275 2.91 5.45 18.58
N THR A 276 3.41 4.42 19.28
CA THR A 276 2.97 4.12 20.65
C THR A 276 3.31 5.22 21.66
N GLU A 277 4.35 6.01 21.38
CA GLU A 277 4.79 7.18 22.15
C GLU A 277 5.11 8.33 21.18
N PRO A 278 5.05 9.60 21.62
CA PRO A 278 5.40 10.74 20.76
C PRO A 278 6.88 10.71 20.35
N VAL A 279 7.12 10.94 19.06
CA VAL A 279 8.47 11.12 18.52
C VAL A 279 8.90 12.56 18.74
N VAL A 280 10.14 12.77 19.19
CA VAL A 280 10.68 14.11 19.48
C VAL A 280 11.74 14.47 18.44
N ILE A 281 11.52 15.58 17.73
CA ILE A 281 12.50 16.18 16.83
C ILE A 281 13.02 17.46 17.47
N ASP A 282 14.29 17.45 17.88
CA ASP A 282 14.97 18.58 18.53
C ASP A 282 16.22 19.05 17.78
N ALA A 283 16.42 18.58 16.55
CA ALA A 283 17.44 19.04 15.63
C ALA A 283 16.82 19.42 14.27
N ASP A 284 17.37 20.45 13.63
CA ASP A 284 17.04 20.81 12.25
C ASP A 284 17.67 19.82 11.25
N LYS A 285 17.38 20.01 9.96
CA LYS A 285 17.92 19.16 8.87
C LYS A 285 19.45 19.11 8.80
N ASP A 286 20.14 20.12 9.35
CA ASP A 286 21.59 20.23 9.38
C ASP A 286 22.18 19.71 10.71
N GLY A 287 21.34 19.14 11.59
CA GLY A 287 21.72 18.59 12.89
C GLY A 287 21.91 19.63 13.99
N LYS A 288 21.49 20.89 13.78
CA LYS A 288 21.58 21.93 14.81
C LYS A 288 20.40 21.83 15.76
N VAL A 289 20.68 21.96 17.06
CA VAL A 289 19.66 21.92 18.12
C VAL A 289 18.63 23.03 17.90
N LYS A 290 17.35 22.65 17.84
CA LYS A 290 16.17 23.54 17.80
C LYS A 290 15.27 23.30 19.02
N ASP A 291 14.12 23.97 19.03
CA ASP A 291 13.05 23.66 20.00
C ASP A 291 12.35 22.37 19.59
N LYS A 292 11.78 21.66 20.56
CA LYS A 292 11.20 20.33 20.33
C LYS A 292 9.92 20.45 19.51
N THR A 293 9.84 19.67 18.45
CA THR A 293 8.59 19.35 17.76
C THR A 293 8.21 17.91 18.09
N LEU A 294 6.99 17.69 18.55
CA LEU A 294 6.45 16.36 18.84
C LEU A 294 5.65 15.84 17.64
N ILE A 295 5.83 14.57 17.26
CA ILE A 295 5.05 13.92 16.20
C ILE A 295 4.24 12.77 16.81
N VAL A 296 2.96 12.71 16.50
CA VAL A 296 2.04 11.63 16.92
C VAL A 296 1.16 11.18 15.76
N GLN A 297 0.83 9.88 15.74
CA GLN A 297 -0.08 9.25 14.78
C GLN A 297 -0.72 8.02 15.46
N ALA A 298 -1.99 7.74 15.12
CA ALA A 298 -2.83 6.76 15.81
C ALA A 298 -3.16 5.53 14.96
N TYR A 299 -2.17 4.99 14.23
CA TYR A 299 -2.33 3.82 13.36
C TYR A 299 -3.41 4.07 12.29
N GLN A 300 -4.51 3.32 12.27
CA GLN A 300 -5.57 3.39 11.25
C GLN A 300 -6.91 2.88 11.80
N TYR A 301 -7.98 3.07 11.02
CA TYR A 301 -9.30 2.40 11.14
C TYR A 301 -10.08 2.65 12.43
N GLY A 302 -9.65 3.62 13.23
CA GLY A 302 -10.21 3.85 14.57
C GLY A 302 -9.83 2.76 15.58
N ASP A 303 -8.81 1.94 15.30
CA ASP A 303 -8.28 0.93 16.23
C ASP A 303 -7.71 1.56 17.50
N PHE A 304 -7.16 2.78 17.37
CA PHE A 304 -6.60 3.55 18.47
C PHE A 304 -7.15 4.97 18.48
N LEU A 305 -7.38 5.48 19.70
CA LEU A 305 -7.50 6.91 19.96
C LEU A 305 -6.15 7.41 20.47
N GLY A 306 -5.52 8.31 19.73
CA GLY A 306 -4.31 8.97 20.17
C GLY A 306 -4.60 9.97 21.30
N SER A 307 -3.72 10.05 22.29
CA SER A 307 -3.80 11.01 23.40
C SER A 307 -2.45 11.60 23.67
N LEU A 308 -2.37 12.94 23.74
CA LEU A 308 -1.15 13.67 23.99
C LEU A 308 -1.41 14.86 24.94
N ASP A 309 -0.71 14.87 26.08
CA ASP A 309 -0.60 16.03 26.95
C ASP A 309 0.76 16.70 26.73
N VAL A 310 0.78 17.98 26.37
CA VAL A 310 2.00 18.78 26.14
C VAL A 310 2.02 19.96 27.09
N SER A 311 3.09 20.08 27.87
CA SER A 311 3.31 21.23 28.75
C SER A 311 4.27 22.21 28.12
N PHE A 312 3.87 23.48 28.15
CA PHE A 312 4.59 24.62 27.61
C PHE A 312 5.03 25.57 28.72
N ASN A 313 6.14 26.27 28.51
CA ASN A 313 6.48 27.44 29.32
C ASN A 313 5.85 28.72 28.75
N SER A 314 6.11 29.87 29.39
CA SER A 314 5.54 31.16 28.98
C SER A 314 6.03 31.65 27.61
N ALA A 315 7.21 31.20 27.16
CA ALA A 315 7.74 31.49 25.84
C ALA A 315 7.07 30.67 24.74
N GLY A 316 6.34 29.60 25.09
CA GLY A 316 5.74 28.68 24.13
C GLY A 316 6.58 27.42 23.87
N GLU A 317 7.70 27.23 24.57
CA GLU A 317 8.55 26.05 24.36
C GLU A 317 7.98 24.81 25.06
N VAL A 318 8.06 23.65 24.41
CA VAL A 318 7.68 22.35 25.00
C VAL A 318 8.69 21.95 26.10
N VAL A 319 8.19 21.78 27.33
CA VAL A 319 9.02 21.42 28.49
C VAL A 319 8.84 19.98 28.95
N SER A 320 7.65 19.40 28.73
CA SER A 320 7.37 17.99 28.98
C SER A 320 6.17 17.52 28.15
N HIS A 321 6.12 16.23 27.85
CA HIS A 321 4.98 15.62 27.16
C HIS A 321 4.68 14.24 27.72
N LYS A 322 3.45 13.78 27.53
CA LYS A 322 3.00 12.42 27.78
C LYS A 322 2.01 12.03 26.70
N GLY A 323 2.38 11.08 25.86
CA GLY A 323 1.49 10.53 24.84
C GLY A 323 1.18 9.06 25.12
N LYS A 324 0.13 8.55 24.47
CA LYS A 324 -0.16 7.11 24.38
C LYS A 324 -1.21 6.86 23.31
N LEU A 325 -1.28 5.62 22.84
CA LEU A 325 -2.41 5.10 22.09
C LEU A 325 -3.38 4.37 23.01
N ILE A 326 -4.66 4.66 22.87
CA ILE A 326 -5.76 4.03 23.61
C ILE A 326 -6.45 3.05 22.65
N GLU A 327 -6.30 1.74 22.89
CA GLU A 327 -6.92 0.70 22.06
C GLU A 327 -8.45 0.72 22.21
N THR A 328 -9.15 1.07 21.15
CA THR A 328 -10.61 1.28 21.18
C THR A 328 -11.37 -0.03 21.34
N ALA A 329 -10.82 -1.15 20.84
CA ALA A 329 -11.40 -2.48 20.94
C ALA A 329 -11.67 -2.92 22.39
N THR A 330 -10.96 -2.35 23.37
CA THR A 330 -11.10 -2.61 24.81
C THR A 330 -12.36 -1.97 25.44
N PHE A 331 -13.04 -1.06 24.72
CA PHE A 331 -14.23 -0.37 25.20
C PHE A 331 -15.51 -1.06 24.73
N ALA A 332 -16.56 -0.95 25.54
CA ALA A 332 -17.91 -1.31 25.13
C ALA A 332 -18.49 -0.25 24.18
N ASP A 333 -19.39 -0.69 23.30
CA ASP A 333 -20.08 0.19 22.36
C ASP A 333 -20.93 1.25 23.07
N ASP A 334 -20.87 2.49 22.60
CA ASP A 334 -21.75 3.54 23.08
C ASP A 334 -23.20 3.31 22.60
N LYS A 335 -24.15 3.28 23.55
CA LYS A 335 -25.56 3.00 23.26
C LYS A 335 -26.22 4.02 22.33
N LYS A 336 -25.78 5.29 22.32
CA LYS A 336 -26.32 6.31 21.42
C LYS A 336 -25.71 6.15 20.03
N ALA A 337 -24.41 5.89 19.94
CA ALA A 337 -23.73 5.59 18.69
C ALA A 337 -24.33 4.35 18.00
N LEU A 338 -24.60 3.25 18.72
CA LEU A 338 -25.27 2.07 18.14
C LEU A 338 -26.63 2.40 17.51
N LYS A 339 -27.41 3.29 18.12
CA LYS A 339 -28.70 3.72 17.55
C LYS A 339 -28.53 4.55 16.26
N ILE A 340 -27.45 5.32 16.17
CA ILE A 340 -27.11 6.08 14.95
C ILE A 340 -26.61 5.11 13.86
N LEU A 341 -25.81 4.11 14.24
CA LEU A 341 -25.22 3.13 13.32
C LEU A 341 -26.27 2.22 12.68
N LYS A 342 -27.28 1.81 13.46
CA LYS A 342 -28.28 0.81 13.06
C LYS A 342 -28.90 1.02 11.66
N PRO A 343 -29.45 2.20 11.28
CA PRO A 343 -30.01 2.39 9.94
C PRO A 343 -28.98 2.23 8.81
N TYR A 344 -27.74 2.67 9.03
CA TYR A 344 -26.66 2.49 8.05
C TYR A 344 -26.30 1.00 7.92
N GLN A 345 -26.16 0.29 9.04
CA GLN A 345 -25.96 -1.16 9.07
C GLN A 345 -27.05 -1.94 8.34
N ASP A 346 -28.31 -1.57 8.56
CA ASP A 346 -29.43 -2.26 7.93
C ASP A 346 -29.41 -2.07 6.41
N LYS A 347 -29.05 -0.86 5.94
CA LYS A 347 -28.91 -0.59 4.50
C LYS A 347 -27.69 -1.28 3.89
N ILE A 348 -26.55 -1.32 4.59
CA ILE A 348 -25.39 -2.10 4.13
C ILE A 348 -25.74 -3.58 3.98
N LYS A 349 -26.44 -4.17 4.96
CA LYS A 349 -26.90 -5.57 4.87
C LYS A 349 -27.85 -5.83 3.70
N GLU A 350 -28.72 -4.86 3.39
CA GLU A 350 -29.60 -4.93 2.21
C GLU A 350 -28.77 -4.96 0.92
N ILE A 351 -27.77 -4.07 0.81
CA ILE A 351 -26.86 -4.02 -0.36
C ILE A 351 -26.05 -5.31 -0.47
N GLU A 352 -25.47 -5.79 0.62
CA GLU A 352 -24.72 -7.04 0.66
C GLU A 352 -25.58 -8.23 0.22
N SER A 353 -26.88 -8.22 0.54
CA SER A 353 -27.83 -9.28 0.14
C SER A 353 -28.33 -9.15 -1.30
N THR A 354 -27.97 -8.09 -2.02
CA THR A 354 -28.46 -7.85 -3.38
C THR A 354 -27.72 -8.77 -4.34
N GLU A 355 -28.48 -9.49 -5.18
CA GLU A 355 -27.92 -10.32 -6.24
C GLU A 355 -27.25 -9.44 -7.31
N THR A 356 -26.06 -9.85 -7.76
CA THR A 356 -25.34 -9.18 -8.85
C THR A 356 -26.06 -9.32 -10.20
N GLY A 357 -26.96 -10.31 -10.31
CA GLY A 357 -27.57 -10.77 -11.55
C GLY A 357 -26.86 -11.97 -12.18
N ALA A 358 -25.85 -12.53 -11.49
CA ALA A 358 -25.10 -13.69 -11.91
C ALA A 358 -25.37 -14.92 -11.02
N THR A 359 -25.22 -16.11 -11.58
CA THR A 359 -25.35 -17.40 -10.88
C THR A 359 -24.11 -18.24 -11.12
N ALA A 360 -23.44 -18.67 -10.06
CA ALA A 360 -22.37 -19.66 -10.11
C ALA A 360 -22.95 -21.07 -10.21
N ILE A 361 -22.55 -21.83 -11.23
CA ILE A 361 -22.99 -23.23 -11.40
C ILE A 361 -22.36 -24.14 -10.35
N ASN A 362 -21.09 -23.90 -10.04
CA ASN A 362 -20.32 -24.56 -9.00
C ASN A 362 -19.72 -23.49 -8.08
N ALA A 363 -19.37 -23.86 -6.84
CA ALA A 363 -18.68 -22.96 -5.93
C ALA A 363 -17.35 -22.49 -6.55
N LEU A 364 -17.07 -21.19 -6.41
CA LEU A 364 -15.79 -20.60 -6.80
C LEU A 364 -14.88 -20.59 -5.57
N GLU A 365 -14.12 -21.66 -5.43
CA GLU A 365 -13.31 -21.94 -4.25
C GLU A 365 -12.14 -20.98 -4.09
N ASN A 366 -11.75 -20.73 -2.83
CA ASN A 366 -10.53 -20.00 -2.46
C ASN A 366 -9.60 -20.91 -1.63
N PRO A 367 -8.99 -21.95 -2.25
CA PRO A 367 -8.29 -22.99 -1.52
C PRO A 367 -6.99 -22.47 -0.90
N ARG A 368 -6.58 -23.09 0.20
CA ARG A 368 -5.29 -22.88 0.88
C ARG A 368 -4.62 -24.22 1.14
N GLN A 369 -3.30 -24.25 1.12
CA GLN A 369 -2.54 -25.45 1.48
C GLN A 369 -2.71 -25.76 2.98
N GLY A 370 -3.01 -27.02 3.29
CA GLY A 370 -3.29 -27.47 4.66
C GLY A 370 -4.57 -28.32 4.73
N ASN A 371 -4.75 -29.05 5.84
CA ASN A 371 -5.94 -29.89 6.09
C ASN A 371 -6.35 -30.84 4.95
N GLY A 372 -5.38 -31.38 4.21
CA GLY A 372 -5.62 -32.36 3.13
C GLY A 372 -5.77 -31.78 1.72
N SER A 373 -5.70 -30.45 1.54
CA SER A 373 -5.61 -29.82 0.21
C SER A 373 -4.16 -29.58 -0.20
N THR A 374 -3.82 -29.95 -1.43
CA THR A 374 -2.55 -29.61 -2.10
C THR A 374 -2.66 -28.36 -2.98
N THR A 375 -3.88 -27.87 -3.22
CA THR A 375 -4.16 -26.71 -4.07
C THR A 375 -4.25 -25.44 -3.22
N SER A 376 -3.74 -24.33 -3.72
CA SER A 376 -3.95 -23.01 -3.14
C SER A 376 -4.04 -21.91 -4.19
N VAL A 377 -4.90 -20.94 -3.93
CA VAL A 377 -4.96 -19.64 -4.65
C VAL A 377 -3.63 -18.89 -4.64
N ARG A 378 -2.70 -19.28 -3.76
CA ARG A 378 -1.37 -18.68 -3.57
C ARG A 378 -0.24 -19.50 -4.18
N SER A 379 -0.54 -20.57 -4.91
CA SER A 379 0.47 -21.42 -5.56
C SER A 379 -0.02 -22.13 -6.83
N ASN A 380 -1.31 -22.06 -7.16
CA ASN A 380 -1.92 -22.78 -8.27
C ASN A 380 -2.92 -21.88 -9.00
N GLU A 381 -3.16 -22.17 -10.28
CA GLU A 381 -4.31 -21.64 -11.00
C GLU A 381 -5.61 -22.04 -10.29
N THR A 382 -6.56 -21.11 -10.18
CA THR A 382 -7.88 -21.35 -9.59
C THR A 382 -8.96 -20.79 -10.51
N THR A 383 -10.14 -21.40 -10.48
CA THR A 383 -11.29 -20.93 -11.24
C THR A 383 -11.71 -19.52 -10.84
N LEU A 384 -11.71 -19.20 -9.54
CA LEU A 384 -12.02 -17.86 -9.05
C LEU A 384 -11.00 -16.82 -9.54
N GLY A 385 -9.70 -17.13 -9.46
CA GLY A 385 -8.65 -16.25 -9.99
C GLY A 385 -8.78 -16.00 -11.49
N ASN A 386 -9.21 -17.01 -12.26
CA ASN A 386 -9.48 -16.87 -13.69
C ASN A 386 -10.65 -15.91 -13.95
N VAL A 387 -11.80 -16.08 -13.29
CA VAL A 387 -12.97 -15.20 -13.52
C VAL A 387 -12.68 -13.75 -13.09
N ILE A 388 -11.97 -13.54 -11.98
CA ILE A 388 -11.57 -12.19 -11.55
C ILE A 388 -10.70 -11.53 -12.62
N THR A 389 -9.66 -12.23 -13.10
CA THR A 389 -8.76 -11.67 -14.12
C THR A 389 -9.44 -11.50 -15.49
N ASP A 390 -10.43 -12.32 -15.82
CA ASP A 390 -11.27 -12.13 -17.01
C ASP A 390 -12.07 -10.82 -16.93
N GLY A 391 -12.65 -10.52 -15.76
CA GLY A 391 -13.31 -9.24 -15.51
C GLY A 391 -12.38 -8.05 -15.61
N MET A 392 -11.19 -8.16 -15.00
CA MET A 392 -10.16 -7.13 -15.09
C MET A 392 -9.72 -6.87 -16.54
N LEU A 393 -9.44 -7.91 -17.31
CA LEU A 393 -9.02 -7.78 -18.71
C LEU A 393 -10.13 -7.18 -19.57
N ALA A 394 -11.36 -7.70 -19.45
CA ALA A 394 -12.50 -7.21 -20.19
C ALA A 394 -12.77 -5.73 -19.93
N LYS A 395 -12.68 -5.29 -18.67
CA LYS A 395 -12.86 -3.89 -18.30
C LYS A 395 -11.72 -3.02 -18.80
N ALA A 396 -10.47 -3.42 -18.62
CA ALA A 396 -9.31 -2.67 -19.11
C ALA A 396 -9.37 -2.48 -20.64
N GLN A 397 -9.82 -3.50 -21.39
CA GLN A 397 -9.97 -3.44 -22.84
C GLN A 397 -11.09 -2.49 -23.32
N GLN A 398 -12.06 -2.13 -22.47
CA GLN A 398 -13.02 -1.08 -22.78
C GLN A 398 -12.35 0.31 -22.83
N TYR A 399 -11.27 0.52 -22.08
CA TYR A 399 -10.51 1.77 -22.05
C TYR A 399 -9.36 1.75 -23.05
N ASP A 400 -8.66 0.62 -23.16
CA ASP A 400 -7.57 0.43 -24.11
C ASP A 400 -7.55 -1.01 -24.62
N SER A 401 -8.00 -1.20 -25.86
CA SER A 401 -8.05 -2.51 -26.51
C SER A 401 -6.67 -3.16 -26.72
N ASN A 402 -5.57 -2.43 -26.51
CA ASN A 402 -4.21 -2.98 -26.59
C ASN A 402 -3.75 -3.65 -25.29
N VAL A 403 -4.55 -3.65 -24.22
CA VAL A 403 -4.24 -4.40 -23.00
C VAL A 403 -4.33 -5.90 -23.30
N ILE A 404 -3.19 -6.59 -23.19
CA ILE A 404 -3.06 -7.99 -23.63
C ILE A 404 -3.34 -9.02 -22.53
N MET A 405 -3.17 -8.63 -21.26
CA MET A 405 -3.39 -9.51 -20.12
C MET A 405 -3.74 -8.74 -18.85
N ALA A 406 -4.40 -9.41 -17.92
CA ALA A 406 -4.68 -8.89 -16.59
C ALA A 406 -4.11 -9.82 -15.51
N LEU A 407 -3.63 -9.24 -14.42
CA LEU A 407 -2.90 -9.90 -13.35
C LEU A 407 -3.55 -9.62 -11.99
N GLN A 408 -3.84 -10.67 -11.21
CA GLN A 408 -4.38 -10.56 -9.85
C GLN A 408 -3.53 -11.37 -8.88
N ASN A 409 -2.98 -10.74 -7.84
CA ASN A 409 -2.29 -11.45 -6.78
C ASN A 409 -3.28 -12.29 -5.93
N GLY A 410 -2.94 -13.55 -5.65
CA GLY A 410 -3.77 -14.48 -4.88
C GLY A 410 -3.95 -14.05 -3.42
N GLY A 411 -3.05 -13.21 -2.90
CA GLY A 411 -3.17 -12.53 -1.62
C GLY A 411 -4.35 -11.54 -1.58
N GLY A 412 -4.73 -10.99 -2.74
CA GLY A 412 -5.88 -10.11 -2.91
C GLY A 412 -7.22 -10.85 -2.94
N ILE A 413 -7.23 -12.17 -3.19
CA ILE A 413 -8.45 -13.00 -3.24
C ILE A 413 -8.72 -13.59 -1.86
N ARG A 414 -9.77 -13.12 -1.19
CA ARG A 414 -9.93 -13.29 0.27
C ARG A 414 -10.97 -14.30 0.70
N ASN A 415 -11.93 -14.62 -0.15
CA ASN A 415 -12.99 -15.55 0.15
C ASN A 415 -13.42 -16.37 -1.07
N SER A 416 -14.25 -17.39 -0.87
CA SER A 416 -14.94 -18.12 -1.92
C SER A 416 -16.29 -17.49 -2.26
N ILE A 417 -16.91 -17.95 -3.35
CA ILE A 417 -18.32 -17.67 -3.70
C ILE A 417 -19.06 -19.00 -3.75
N ASP A 418 -20.23 -19.08 -3.12
CA ASP A 418 -21.01 -20.31 -3.09
C ASP A 418 -21.68 -20.58 -4.44
N ALA A 419 -22.07 -21.84 -4.69
CA ALA A 419 -22.90 -22.15 -5.86
C ALA A 419 -24.30 -21.55 -5.69
N GLY A 420 -24.83 -20.96 -6.76
CA GLY A 420 -26.13 -20.27 -6.75
C GLY A 420 -26.02 -18.79 -7.16
N PRO A 421 -27.09 -18.00 -6.92
CA PRO A 421 -27.08 -16.56 -7.17
C PRO A 421 -25.97 -15.88 -6.38
N ILE A 422 -25.14 -15.09 -7.05
CA ILE A 422 -23.99 -14.41 -6.46
C ILE A 422 -24.44 -13.04 -5.95
N THR A 423 -24.19 -12.78 -4.67
CA THR A 423 -24.52 -11.52 -4.00
C THR A 423 -23.38 -10.50 -4.05
N VAL A 424 -23.70 -9.22 -3.86
CA VAL A 424 -22.70 -8.14 -3.73
C VAL A 424 -21.81 -8.36 -2.50
N GLY A 425 -22.37 -8.84 -1.39
CA GLY A 425 -21.61 -9.15 -0.17
C GLY A 425 -20.56 -10.24 -0.40
N GLU A 426 -20.88 -11.28 -1.18
CA GLU A 426 -19.90 -12.29 -1.57
C GLU A 426 -18.77 -11.68 -2.40
N VAL A 427 -19.10 -10.90 -3.43
CA VAL A 427 -18.11 -10.22 -4.29
C VAL A 427 -17.15 -9.35 -3.48
N ILE A 428 -17.66 -8.58 -2.53
CA ILE A 428 -16.85 -7.73 -1.66
C ILE A 428 -16.02 -8.56 -0.70
N SER A 429 -16.57 -9.66 -0.17
CA SER A 429 -15.78 -10.57 0.67
C SER A 429 -14.61 -11.20 -0.07
N VAL A 430 -14.72 -11.38 -1.39
CA VAL A 430 -13.63 -11.86 -2.25
C VAL A 430 -12.57 -10.77 -2.47
N LEU A 431 -12.98 -9.53 -2.74
CA LEU A 431 -12.09 -8.37 -3.01
C LEU A 431 -12.34 -7.22 -1.99
N PRO A 432 -11.97 -7.38 -0.70
CA PRO A 432 -12.45 -6.51 0.37
C PRO A 432 -11.57 -5.27 0.60
N PHE A 433 -10.53 -5.08 -0.19
CA PHE A 433 -9.55 -4.03 0.03
C PHE A 433 -9.90 -2.70 -0.67
N GLY A 434 -10.88 -2.72 -1.56
CA GLY A 434 -11.26 -1.53 -2.34
C GLY A 434 -10.11 -1.04 -3.21
N ASN A 435 -9.36 -1.95 -3.85
CA ASN A 435 -8.37 -1.51 -4.82
C ASN A 435 -9.06 -0.97 -6.06
N THR A 436 -8.31 -0.22 -6.86
CA THR A 436 -8.72 0.21 -8.19
C THR A 436 -8.03 -0.61 -9.28
N LEU A 437 -8.64 -0.66 -10.47
CA LEU A 437 -8.05 -1.25 -11.67
C LEU A 437 -7.01 -0.30 -12.27
N ALA A 438 -5.77 -0.75 -12.39
CA ALA A 438 -4.69 -0.01 -13.03
C ALA A 438 -4.25 -0.70 -14.33
N THR A 439 -3.76 0.10 -15.28
CA THR A 439 -3.06 -0.37 -16.49
C THR A 439 -1.60 0.03 -16.44
N MET A 440 -0.71 -0.78 -16.98
CA MET A 440 0.74 -0.59 -16.92
C MET A 440 1.38 -0.91 -18.26
N GLN A 441 2.40 -0.14 -18.65
CA GLN A 441 3.28 -0.46 -19.77
C GLN A 441 4.55 -1.13 -19.26
N LEU A 442 4.76 -2.41 -19.60
CA LEU A 442 5.90 -3.21 -19.16
C LEU A 442 6.62 -3.86 -20.32
N THR A 443 7.95 -3.91 -20.27
CA THR A 443 8.74 -4.71 -21.21
C THR A 443 8.52 -6.21 -20.99
N GLY A 444 8.76 -7.03 -22.01
CA GLY A 444 8.70 -8.49 -21.85
C GLY A 444 9.64 -9.00 -20.76
N LYS A 445 10.81 -8.36 -20.60
CA LYS A 445 11.75 -8.65 -19.51
C LYS A 445 11.17 -8.36 -18.13
N GLU A 446 10.50 -7.22 -17.98
CA GLU A 446 9.83 -6.84 -16.73
C GLU A 446 8.68 -7.78 -16.39
N LEU A 447 7.93 -8.24 -17.39
CA LEU A 447 6.90 -9.27 -17.20
C LEU A 447 7.49 -10.60 -16.72
N LYS A 448 8.61 -11.04 -17.31
CA LYS A 448 9.32 -12.22 -16.83
C LYS A 448 9.76 -12.06 -15.37
N GLU A 449 10.35 -10.91 -15.02
CA GLU A 449 10.75 -10.62 -13.64
C GLU A 449 9.55 -10.64 -12.67
N ALA A 450 8.40 -10.10 -13.08
CA ALA A 450 7.18 -10.17 -12.27
C ALA A 450 6.75 -11.63 -12.03
N PHE A 451 6.75 -12.48 -13.05
CA PHE A 451 6.40 -13.89 -12.87
C PHE A 451 7.46 -14.67 -12.07
N GLU A 452 8.74 -14.30 -12.12
CA GLU A 452 9.76 -14.85 -11.21
C GLU A 452 9.45 -14.52 -9.75
N ILE A 453 9.05 -13.28 -9.45
CA ILE A 453 8.59 -12.87 -8.11
C ILE A 453 7.35 -13.67 -7.70
N SER A 454 6.43 -13.87 -8.64
CA SER A 454 5.20 -14.65 -8.45
C SER A 454 5.48 -16.08 -7.99
N PHE A 455 6.44 -16.73 -8.68
CA PHE A 455 6.79 -18.12 -8.44
C PHE A 455 7.88 -18.31 -7.39
N LYS A 456 8.36 -17.28 -6.69
CA LYS A 456 9.51 -17.41 -5.76
C LYS A 456 9.36 -18.46 -4.65
N ASN A 457 8.13 -18.71 -4.16
CA ASN A 457 7.89 -19.65 -3.05
C ASN A 457 7.32 -21.01 -3.49
N VAL A 458 6.97 -21.22 -4.77
CA VAL A 458 6.36 -22.49 -5.19
C VAL A 458 7.28 -23.68 -4.85
N PRO A 459 6.72 -24.85 -4.45
CA PRO A 459 5.28 -25.15 -4.34
C PRO A 459 4.60 -24.55 -3.09
N GLY A 460 5.32 -23.87 -2.19
CA GLY A 460 4.73 -23.17 -1.05
C GLY A 460 3.94 -21.92 -1.44
N GLU A 461 3.10 -21.46 -0.52
CA GLU A 461 2.22 -20.31 -0.76
C GLU A 461 2.98 -18.98 -0.85
N ASN A 462 2.54 -18.14 -1.79
CA ASN A 462 2.94 -16.74 -1.95
C ASN A 462 1.68 -15.86 -2.09
N GLY A 463 1.53 -14.83 -1.25
CA GLY A 463 0.47 -13.83 -1.46
C GLY A 463 0.58 -13.17 -2.84
N GLY A 464 1.81 -12.98 -3.32
CA GLY A 464 2.07 -12.44 -4.64
C GLY A 464 1.86 -13.41 -5.81
N PHE A 465 1.38 -14.64 -5.64
CA PHE A 465 1.12 -15.52 -6.79
C PHE A 465 0.12 -14.89 -7.75
N LEU A 466 0.41 -14.78 -9.04
CA LEU A 466 -0.40 -14.03 -10.01
C LEU A 466 -1.31 -15.00 -10.75
N HIS A 467 -2.61 -14.80 -10.58
CA HIS A 467 -3.59 -15.26 -11.55
C HIS A 467 -3.52 -14.40 -12.81
N VAL A 468 -3.90 -14.97 -13.95
CA VAL A 468 -3.80 -14.30 -15.24
C VAL A 468 -5.00 -14.56 -16.15
N SER A 469 -5.38 -13.54 -16.92
CA SER A 469 -6.22 -13.66 -18.11
C SER A 469 -5.47 -13.11 -19.32
N GLY A 470 -5.74 -13.63 -20.51
CA GLY A 470 -5.09 -13.21 -21.76
C GLY A 470 -3.69 -13.82 -22.01
N ALA A 471 -3.12 -14.54 -21.04
CA ALA A 471 -1.80 -15.17 -21.16
C ALA A 471 -1.81 -16.67 -20.79
N LYS A 472 -0.79 -17.38 -21.29
CA LYS A 472 -0.33 -18.69 -20.83
C LYS A 472 1.09 -18.54 -20.30
N VAL A 473 1.31 -19.00 -19.07
CA VAL A 473 2.58 -18.91 -18.37
C VAL A 473 3.02 -20.31 -17.98
N VAL A 474 4.22 -20.68 -18.39
CA VAL A 474 4.85 -21.96 -18.05
C VAL A 474 6.05 -21.68 -17.16
N TYR A 475 6.18 -22.42 -16.06
CA TYR A 475 7.30 -22.31 -15.14
C TYR A 475 7.78 -23.68 -14.65
N ASP A 476 9.00 -23.76 -14.14
CA ASP A 476 9.60 -24.94 -13.55
C ASP A 476 9.93 -24.70 -12.08
N SER A 477 9.12 -25.27 -11.18
CA SER A 477 9.32 -25.13 -9.73
C SER A 477 10.61 -25.76 -9.20
N THR A 478 11.24 -26.66 -9.97
CA THR A 478 12.50 -27.31 -9.58
C THR A 478 13.72 -26.42 -9.76
N LYS A 479 13.60 -25.35 -10.56
CA LYS A 479 14.69 -24.41 -10.80
C LYS A 479 14.90 -23.47 -9.61
N PRO A 480 16.12 -22.93 -9.45
CA PRO A 480 16.40 -21.87 -8.48
C PRO A 480 15.44 -20.69 -8.65
N VAL A 481 15.13 -20.02 -7.54
CA VAL A 481 14.37 -18.75 -7.54
C VAL A 481 15.03 -17.76 -8.51
N ASN A 482 14.22 -17.00 -9.26
CA ASN A 482 14.63 -16.12 -10.36
C ASN A 482 15.13 -16.84 -11.62
N SER A 483 14.83 -18.12 -11.77
CA SER A 483 15.10 -18.90 -12.99
C SER A 483 14.00 -19.94 -13.24
N ARG A 484 12.78 -19.64 -12.78
CA ARG A 484 11.62 -20.56 -12.84
C ARG A 484 10.76 -20.32 -14.07
N VAL A 485 10.68 -19.11 -14.60
CA VAL A 485 9.84 -18.80 -15.76
C VAL A 485 10.43 -19.46 -17.01
N VAL A 486 9.64 -20.30 -17.66
CA VAL A 486 10.03 -21.00 -18.89
C VAL A 486 9.52 -20.27 -20.12
N SER A 487 8.23 -19.92 -20.14
CA SER A 487 7.64 -19.14 -21.24
C SER A 487 6.43 -18.34 -20.79
N ILE A 488 6.20 -17.22 -21.48
CA ILE A 488 5.00 -16.40 -21.35
C ILE A 488 4.52 -16.11 -22.77
N ALA A 489 3.27 -16.48 -23.06
CA ALA A 489 2.62 -16.21 -24.32
C ALA A 489 1.29 -15.50 -24.10
N TYR A 490 0.90 -14.64 -25.03
CA TYR A 490 -0.38 -13.93 -25.02
C TYR A 490 -1.11 -14.14 -26.34
N LYS A 491 -2.43 -13.91 -26.36
CA LYS A 491 -3.20 -13.96 -27.61
C LYS A 491 -2.99 -12.69 -28.43
N ASP A 492 -2.51 -12.84 -29.66
CA ASP A 492 -2.43 -11.75 -30.62
C ASP A 492 -3.83 -11.31 -31.10
N THR A 493 -3.89 -10.34 -32.01
CA THR A 493 -5.15 -9.82 -32.57
C THR A 493 -5.92 -10.87 -33.38
N ASN A 494 -5.28 -11.96 -33.80
CA ASN A 494 -5.90 -13.08 -34.52
C ASN A 494 -6.33 -14.21 -33.57
N GLY A 495 -6.11 -14.04 -32.27
CA GLY A 495 -6.41 -15.04 -31.24
C GLY A 495 -5.37 -16.15 -31.11
N GLN A 496 -4.21 -16.04 -31.77
CA GLN A 496 -3.12 -17.01 -31.69
C GLN A 496 -2.18 -16.68 -30.54
N TYR A 497 -1.71 -17.71 -29.83
CA TYR A 497 -0.71 -17.51 -28.78
C TYR A 497 0.65 -17.21 -29.39
N VAL A 498 1.21 -16.05 -29.04
CA VAL A 498 2.56 -15.63 -29.42
C VAL A 498 3.39 -15.35 -28.17
N SER A 499 4.67 -15.70 -28.20
CA SER A 499 5.58 -15.47 -27.07
C SER A 499 5.90 -13.99 -26.91
N ILE A 500 5.99 -13.52 -25.66
CA ILE A 500 6.51 -12.17 -25.39
C ILE A 500 7.99 -12.08 -25.76
N LYS A 501 8.45 -10.89 -26.14
CA LYS A 501 9.85 -10.59 -26.44
C LYS A 501 10.38 -9.60 -25.41
N ASP A 502 11.62 -9.82 -24.96
CA ASP A 502 12.20 -9.11 -23.81
C ASP A 502 12.20 -7.59 -23.97
N GLU A 503 12.52 -7.11 -25.18
CA GLU A 503 12.67 -5.69 -25.49
C GLU A 503 11.36 -5.02 -25.98
N GLU A 504 10.29 -5.79 -26.18
CA GLU A 504 8.99 -5.24 -26.58
C GLU A 504 8.19 -4.81 -25.34
N THR A 505 7.46 -3.69 -25.46
CA THR A 505 6.58 -3.16 -24.41
C THR A 505 5.14 -3.60 -24.63
N TYR A 506 4.52 -4.09 -23.58
CA TYR A 506 3.15 -4.57 -23.55
C TYR A 506 2.31 -3.79 -22.54
N LYS A 507 1.01 -3.67 -22.81
CA LYS A 507 0.05 -3.11 -21.86
C LYS A 507 -0.63 -4.22 -21.09
N VAL A 508 -0.60 -4.13 -19.77
CA VAL A 508 -1.22 -5.11 -18.87
C VAL A 508 -2.09 -4.41 -17.84
N ALA A 509 -3.08 -5.10 -17.30
CA ALA A 509 -3.90 -4.61 -16.19
C ALA A 509 -3.57 -5.33 -14.88
N THR A 510 -3.69 -4.64 -13.75
CA THR A 510 -3.61 -5.24 -12.42
C THR A 510 -4.37 -4.39 -11.38
N ASN A 511 -4.42 -4.81 -10.12
CA ASN A 511 -4.96 -3.97 -9.04
C ASN A 511 -3.92 -2.94 -8.56
N ALA A 512 -4.38 -1.78 -8.10
CA ALA A 512 -3.49 -0.68 -7.71
C ALA A 512 -2.48 -1.03 -6.61
N PHE A 513 -2.84 -1.88 -5.63
CA PHE A 513 -1.90 -2.38 -4.63
C PHE A 513 -0.68 -3.07 -5.28
N THR A 514 -0.94 -3.98 -6.23
CA THR A 514 0.11 -4.71 -6.94
C THR A 514 0.88 -3.78 -7.88
N ALA A 515 0.18 -2.88 -8.59
CA ALA A 515 0.79 -1.89 -9.48
C ALA A 515 1.79 -0.96 -8.75
N LYS A 516 1.49 -0.59 -7.50
CA LYS A 516 2.37 0.22 -6.63
C LYS A 516 3.52 -0.58 -6.01
N GLY A 517 3.61 -1.89 -6.26
CA GLY A 517 4.68 -2.76 -5.79
C GLY A 517 4.37 -3.61 -4.56
N GLY A 518 3.08 -3.72 -4.18
CA GLY A 518 2.62 -4.64 -3.15
C GLY A 518 3.12 -6.08 -3.38
N ASP A 519 3.15 -6.91 -2.33
CA ASP A 519 3.68 -8.30 -2.36
C ASP A 519 5.14 -8.46 -2.86
N GLY A 520 5.89 -7.35 -2.95
CA GLY A 520 7.28 -7.32 -3.36
C GLY A 520 7.48 -7.19 -4.88
N TYR A 521 6.47 -6.71 -5.61
CA TYR A 521 6.54 -6.42 -7.05
C TYR A 521 7.36 -5.16 -7.35
N THR A 522 8.66 -5.18 -7.04
CA THR A 522 9.58 -4.05 -7.25
C THR A 522 9.62 -3.56 -8.69
N VAL A 523 9.47 -4.47 -9.65
CA VAL A 523 9.37 -4.15 -11.07
C VAL A 523 8.16 -3.28 -11.40
N PHE A 524 7.00 -3.54 -10.78
CA PHE A 524 5.81 -2.70 -10.93
C PHE A 524 5.97 -1.37 -10.20
N ALA A 525 6.57 -1.37 -8.99
CA ALA A 525 6.90 -0.14 -8.28
C ALA A 525 7.80 0.80 -9.11
N ASN A 526 8.76 0.25 -9.85
CA ASN A 526 9.62 1.01 -10.74
C ASN A 526 8.83 1.58 -11.93
N ALA A 527 8.00 0.76 -12.57
CA ALA A 527 7.11 1.23 -13.63
C ALA A 527 6.16 2.35 -13.16
N TYR A 528 5.64 2.23 -11.93
CA TYR A 528 4.81 3.26 -11.29
C TYR A 528 5.58 4.57 -11.13
N LYS A 529 6.78 4.52 -10.53
CA LYS A 529 7.66 5.69 -10.35
C LYS A 529 8.08 6.36 -11.66
N GLU A 530 8.17 5.57 -12.73
CA GLU A 530 8.49 6.06 -14.08
C GLU A 530 7.27 6.62 -14.83
N GLY A 531 6.09 6.66 -14.20
CA GLY A 531 4.86 7.18 -14.82
C GLY A 531 4.28 6.26 -15.90
N ARG A 532 4.65 4.97 -15.88
CA ARG A 532 4.15 3.97 -16.85
C ARG A 532 2.88 3.26 -16.40
N VAL A 533 2.29 3.70 -15.29
CA VAL A 533 1.04 3.15 -14.72
C VAL A 533 -0.05 4.22 -14.77
N THR A 534 -1.25 3.80 -15.15
CA THR A 534 -2.47 4.62 -15.11
C THR A 534 -3.49 3.90 -14.25
N ASP A 535 -3.82 4.50 -13.11
CA ASP A 535 -4.96 4.09 -12.31
C ASP A 535 -6.25 4.57 -12.99
N LEU A 536 -7.19 3.65 -13.22
CA LEU A 536 -8.47 3.99 -13.86
C LEU A 536 -9.51 4.48 -12.84
N GLY A 537 -9.22 4.41 -11.54
CA GLY A 537 -10.15 4.78 -10.46
C GLY A 537 -11.33 3.81 -10.29
N LEU A 538 -11.33 2.69 -11.02
CA LEU A 538 -12.44 1.73 -11.03
C LEU A 538 -12.28 0.72 -9.91
N SER A 539 -13.22 0.69 -8.98
CA SER A 539 -13.25 -0.28 -7.88
C SER A 539 -13.19 -1.72 -8.38
N ASP A 540 -12.30 -2.52 -7.78
CA ASP A 540 -12.05 -3.92 -8.11
C ASP A 540 -13.29 -4.81 -7.91
N TRP A 541 -14.00 -4.64 -6.80
CA TRP A 541 -15.23 -5.38 -6.51
C TRP A 541 -16.39 -4.96 -7.41
N GLU A 542 -16.50 -3.67 -7.78
CA GLU A 542 -17.55 -3.19 -8.69
C GLU A 542 -17.31 -3.71 -10.10
N ASN A 543 -16.04 -3.67 -10.55
CA ASN A 543 -15.64 -4.27 -11.82
C ASN A 543 -15.95 -5.78 -11.85
N PHE A 544 -15.62 -6.50 -10.78
CA PHE A 544 -15.92 -7.92 -10.70
C PHE A 544 -17.44 -8.18 -10.71
N ALA A 545 -18.23 -7.41 -9.94
CA ALA A 545 -19.69 -7.50 -9.96
C ALA A 545 -20.29 -7.19 -11.34
N GLU A 546 -19.75 -6.19 -12.05
CA GLU A 546 -20.15 -5.86 -13.43
C GLU A 546 -19.85 -7.01 -14.38
N HIS A 547 -18.64 -7.58 -14.32
CA HIS A 547 -18.27 -8.72 -15.15
C HIS A 547 -19.19 -9.92 -14.90
N LEU A 548 -19.43 -10.28 -13.64
CA LEU A 548 -20.35 -11.35 -13.27
C LEU A 548 -21.75 -11.10 -13.86
N ARG A 549 -22.29 -9.89 -13.71
CA ARG A 549 -23.59 -9.50 -14.28
C ARG A 549 -23.64 -9.63 -15.79
N ASN A 550 -22.55 -9.31 -16.49
CA ASN A 550 -22.46 -9.43 -17.93
C ASN A 550 -22.42 -10.89 -18.39
N VAL A 551 -21.71 -11.75 -17.67
CA VAL A 551 -21.59 -13.18 -17.98
C VAL A 551 -22.87 -13.95 -17.61
N LYS A 552 -23.59 -13.52 -16.57
CA LYS A 552 -24.84 -14.11 -16.02
C LYS A 552 -24.70 -15.52 -15.46
N THR A 553 -24.13 -16.46 -16.20
CA THR A 553 -23.93 -17.85 -15.77
C THR A 553 -22.44 -18.14 -15.66
N VAL A 554 -21.95 -18.29 -14.43
CA VAL A 554 -20.53 -18.42 -14.12
C VAL A 554 -20.18 -19.89 -13.93
N ASN A 555 -19.46 -20.47 -14.89
CA ASN A 555 -19.02 -21.87 -14.85
C ASN A 555 -17.57 -22.02 -15.37
N PRO A 556 -16.59 -21.39 -14.69
CA PRO A 556 -15.18 -21.47 -15.07
C PRO A 556 -14.60 -22.86 -14.91
N SER A 557 -13.53 -23.13 -15.64
CA SER A 557 -12.68 -24.31 -15.50
C SER A 557 -11.22 -23.91 -15.34
N ILE A 558 -10.36 -24.84 -14.93
CA ILE A 558 -8.91 -24.66 -15.01
C ILE A 558 -8.51 -24.85 -16.47
N GLU A 559 -7.88 -23.85 -17.06
CA GLU A 559 -7.62 -23.78 -18.51
C GLU A 559 -6.14 -23.99 -18.84
N GLY A 560 -5.28 -24.15 -17.84
CA GLY A 560 -3.83 -24.23 -18.04
C GLY A 560 -3.25 -22.87 -18.43
N ARG A 561 -3.77 -21.80 -17.83
CA ARG A 561 -3.20 -20.45 -17.93
C ARG A 561 -1.87 -20.37 -17.20
N ILE A 562 -1.69 -21.15 -16.13
CA ILE A 562 -0.47 -21.20 -15.33
C ILE A 562 -0.06 -22.65 -15.10
N VAL A 563 1.05 -23.08 -15.71
CA VAL A 563 1.46 -24.48 -15.76
C VAL A 563 2.86 -24.67 -15.18
N ASP A 564 2.97 -25.55 -14.19
CA ASP A 564 4.26 -26.06 -13.72
C ASP A 564 4.69 -27.27 -14.56
N VAL A 565 5.91 -27.26 -15.12
CA VAL A 565 6.41 -28.37 -15.94
C VAL A 565 6.46 -29.70 -15.18
N VAL A 566 6.58 -29.66 -13.85
CA VAL A 566 6.58 -30.88 -13.03
C VAL A 566 5.25 -31.63 -13.10
N ASN A 567 4.16 -30.90 -13.34
CA ASN A 567 2.80 -31.45 -13.42
C ASN A 567 2.43 -31.94 -14.83
N LEU A 568 3.25 -31.63 -15.85
CA LEU A 568 3.07 -32.20 -17.17
C LEU A 568 3.39 -33.70 -17.16
N PRO A 569 2.84 -34.53 -18.05
CA PRO A 569 3.26 -35.92 -18.17
C PRO A 569 4.73 -36.00 -18.61
N SER A 570 5.50 -36.94 -18.03
CA SER A 570 6.85 -37.31 -18.53
C SER A 570 6.81 -38.46 -19.53
N THR A 571 5.65 -39.07 -19.72
CA THR A 571 5.44 -40.20 -20.61
C THR A 571 4.15 -39.99 -21.38
N VAL A 572 4.21 -40.10 -22.70
CA VAL A 572 3.10 -39.80 -23.61
C VAL A 572 2.98 -40.87 -24.70
N THR A 573 1.80 -41.01 -25.29
CA THR A 573 1.65 -41.78 -26.53
C THR A 573 2.15 -40.99 -27.74
N PRO A 574 2.36 -41.60 -28.92
CA PRO A 574 2.68 -40.87 -30.14
C PRO A 574 1.63 -39.82 -30.52
N GLU A 575 0.34 -40.11 -30.32
CA GLU A 575 -0.75 -39.16 -30.58
C GLU A 575 -0.68 -37.95 -29.63
N GLU A 576 -0.32 -38.20 -28.37
CA GLU A 576 -0.07 -37.14 -27.39
C GLU A 576 1.24 -36.41 -27.63
N PHE A 577 2.19 -36.99 -28.36
CA PHE A 577 3.43 -36.33 -28.74
C PHE A 577 3.24 -35.35 -29.90
N ASN A 578 2.38 -35.70 -30.85
CA ASN A 578 2.26 -34.99 -32.12
C ASN A 578 1.58 -33.61 -31.98
N GLY A 579 2.19 -32.60 -32.61
CA GLY A 579 1.58 -31.29 -32.86
C GLY A 579 1.09 -31.14 -34.30
N THR A 580 0.81 -29.90 -34.70
CA THR A 580 0.49 -29.53 -36.09
C THR A 580 1.47 -28.46 -36.61
N PRO A 581 1.53 -28.21 -37.92
CA PRO A 581 2.31 -27.09 -38.47
C PRO A 581 1.94 -25.74 -37.84
N GLU A 582 0.66 -25.55 -37.50
CA GLU A 582 0.15 -24.31 -36.89
C GLU A 582 0.33 -24.27 -35.37
N GLU A 583 0.42 -25.43 -34.71
CA GLU A 583 0.53 -25.57 -33.26
C GLU A 583 1.58 -26.65 -32.91
N VAL A 584 2.85 -26.26 -33.01
CA VAL A 584 4.00 -27.11 -32.63
C VAL A 584 3.91 -27.43 -31.14
N LYS A 585 4.00 -28.72 -30.80
CA LYS A 585 3.88 -29.17 -29.41
C LYS A 585 5.19 -29.01 -28.66
N VAL A 586 5.22 -28.18 -27.62
CA VAL A 586 6.44 -27.93 -26.84
C VAL A 586 6.43 -28.71 -25.53
N PHE A 587 7.46 -29.53 -25.31
CA PHE A 587 7.70 -30.26 -24.07
C PHE A 587 8.87 -29.63 -23.33
N TYR A 588 8.62 -29.17 -22.11
CA TYR A 588 9.59 -28.39 -21.33
C TYR A 588 10.49 -29.22 -20.41
N LYS A 589 10.46 -30.55 -20.56
CA LYS A 589 11.25 -31.51 -19.79
C LYS A 589 11.53 -32.75 -20.63
N ASP A 590 12.29 -33.66 -20.07
CA ASP A 590 12.50 -34.99 -20.62
C ASP A 590 11.16 -35.71 -20.85
N ILE A 591 11.01 -36.27 -22.05
CA ILE A 591 9.79 -36.96 -22.47
C ILE A 591 10.11 -38.37 -22.91
N THR A 592 9.32 -39.33 -22.44
CA THR A 592 9.28 -40.69 -22.97
C THR A 592 8.06 -40.87 -23.87
N VAL A 593 8.26 -41.24 -25.13
CA VAL A 593 7.19 -41.64 -26.03
C VAL A 593 7.06 -43.16 -26.03
N LEU A 594 5.87 -43.66 -25.71
CA LEU A 594 5.57 -45.10 -25.72
C LEU A 594 5.17 -45.56 -27.14
N ALA A 595 6.17 -45.96 -27.94
CA ALA A 595 5.99 -46.47 -29.29
C ALA A 595 5.78 -47.99 -29.29
N THR A 596 4.73 -48.47 -28.61
CA THR A 596 4.49 -49.90 -28.35
C THR A 596 3.55 -50.59 -29.35
N GLN A 597 3.18 -49.95 -30.46
CA GLN A 597 2.30 -50.54 -31.48
C GLN A 597 3.10 -51.35 -32.51
N ASP A 598 2.50 -52.39 -33.11
CA ASP A 598 3.13 -53.23 -34.16
C ASP A 598 3.19 -52.53 -35.55
N GLU A 599 2.96 -51.22 -35.61
CA GLU A 599 2.95 -50.39 -36.83
C GLU A 599 4.00 -49.27 -36.74
N ASP A 600 4.40 -48.74 -37.90
CA ASP A 600 5.36 -47.62 -37.97
C ASP A 600 4.74 -46.35 -37.33
N VAL A 601 5.46 -45.74 -36.39
CA VAL A 601 5.03 -44.56 -35.64
C VAL A 601 5.64 -43.30 -36.23
N ILE A 602 4.82 -42.29 -36.49
CA ILE A 602 5.28 -40.95 -36.91
C ILE A 602 5.17 -39.99 -35.74
N LEU A 603 6.30 -39.40 -35.36
CA LEU A 603 6.41 -38.32 -34.38
C LEU A 603 6.61 -37.01 -35.11
N GLN A 604 5.75 -36.02 -34.91
CA GLN A 604 5.76 -34.83 -35.75
C GLN A 604 5.39 -33.53 -35.05
N HIS A 605 5.98 -32.43 -35.55
CA HIS A 605 5.69 -31.05 -35.14
C HIS A 605 5.80 -30.83 -33.63
N ALA A 606 6.95 -31.16 -33.05
CA ALA A 606 7.19 -31.04 -31.62
C ALA A 606 8.58 -30.44 -31.31
N HIS A 607 8.70 -29.74 -30.18
CA HIS A 607 9.96 -29.23 -29.65
C HIS A 607 10.15 -29.69 -28.21
N ILE A 608 11.22 -30.45 -27.95
CA ILE A 608 11.56 -30.97 -26.64
C ILE A 608 12.73 -30.16 -26.09
N LYS A 609 12.51 -29.43 -25.00
CA LYS A 609 13.51 -28.63 -24.27
C LYS A 609 14.40 -29.47 -23.34
N GLY A 610 14.27 -30.79 -23.38
CA GLY A 610 15.06 -31.77 -22.64
C GLY A 610 15.41 -32.96 -23.54
N ASN A 611 15.54 -34.14 -22.95
CA ASN A 611 15.82 -35.38 -23.67
C ASN A 611 14.55 -36.03 -24.22
N LEU A 612 14.63 -36.65 -25.40
CA LEU A 612 13.58 -37.46 -25.98
C LEU A 612 13.94 -38.95 -25.85
N PHE A 613 13.19 -39.67 -25.03
CA PHE A 613 13.27 -41.11 -24.90
C PHE A 613 12.17 -41.76 -25.73
N ILE A 614 12.51 -42.75 -26.54
CA ILE A 614 11.53 -43.55 -27.28
C ILE A 614 11.60 -44.96 -26.72
N LYS A 615 10.48 -45.44 -26.19
CA LYS A 615 10.39 -46.76 -25.58
C LYS A 615 9.37 -47.64 -26.31
N GLY A 616 9.82 -48.78 -26.82
CA GLY A 616 8.97 -49.74 -27.53
C GLY A 616 9.67 -50.36 -28.74
N THR A 617 8.95 -51.21 -29.46
CA THR A 617 9.48 -52.03 -30.56
C THR A 617 9.08 -51.53 -31.95
N ALA A 618 8.30 -50.46 -32.05
CA ALA A 618 7.87 -49.88 -33.32
C ALA A 618 9.03 -49.18 -34.05
N ASN A 619 9.01 -49.16 -35.39
CA ASN A 619 9.88 -48.25 -36.13
C ASN A 619 9.34 -46.82 -35.98
N VAL A 620 10.22 -45.86 -35.69
CA VAL A 620 9.83 -44.45 -35.50
C VAL A 620 10.41 -43.56 -36.58
N THR A 621 9.56 -42.74 -37.19
CA THR A 621 9.95 -41.63 -38.09
C THR A 621 9.68 -40.30 -37.40
N MET A 622 10.61 -39.34 -37.51
CA MET A 622 10.45 -38.00 -36.94
C MET A 622 10.33 -36.95 -38.05
N GLU A 623 9.32 -36.09 -37.97
CA GLU A 623 9.06 -35.02 -38.94
C GLU A 623 8.88 -33.67 -38.24
N ASN A 624 9.78 -32.72 -38.48
CA ASN A 624 9.74 -31.40 -37.81
C ASN A 624 9.74 -31.54 -36.27
N VAL A 625 10.59 -32.44 -35.76
CA VAL A 625 10.84 -32.61 -34.33
C VAL A 625 12.19 -31.99 -33.98
N GLU A 626 12.19 -31.06 -33.02
CA GLU A 626 13.40 -30.41 -32.50
C GLU A 626 13.64 -30.89 -31.07
N VAL A 627 14.88 -31.25 -30.72
CA VAL A 627 15.27 -31.72 -29.39
C VAL A 627 16.50 -30.94 -28.94
N ASP A 628 16.38 -30.21 -27.83
CA ASP A 628 17.48 -29.41 -27.25
C ASP A 628 18.51 -30.32 -26.53
N GLY A 629 18.07 -31.47 -26.01
CA GLY A 629 18.91 -32.50 -25.39
C GLY A 629 19.23 -33.67 -26.31
N ASP A 630 19.39 -34.85 -25.74
CA ASP A 630 19.68 -36.08 -26.48
C ASP A 630 18.40 -36.84 -26.86
N THR A 631 18.46 -37.59 -27.96
CA THR A 631 17.42 -38.55 -28.34
C THR A 631 17.93 -39.97 -28.13
N GLU A 632 17.26 -40.74 -27.27
CA GLU A 632 17.64 -42.10 -26.90
C GLU A 632 16.50 -43.09 -27.18
N PHE A 633 16.84 -44.22 -27.80
CA PHE A 633 15.94 -45.36 -27.93
C PHE A 633 16.18 -46.32 -26.76
N LEU A 634 15.14 -46.56 -25.97
CA LEU A 634 15.15 -47.42 -24.80
C LEU A 634 14.52 -48.77 -25.16
N ASP A 635 15.26 -49.85 -24.91
CA ASP A 635 14.81 -51.24 -25.08
C ASP A 635 13.64 -51.63 -24.15
#